data_AF-A0A7S3N036-F1
#
_entry.id   AF-A0A7S3N036-F1
#
_cell.length_a   1.000
_cell.length_b   1.000
_cell.length_c   1.000
_cell.angle_alpha   90.00
_cell.angle_beta   90.00
_cell.angle_gamma   90.00
#
_symmetry.space_group_name_H-M   'P 1'
#
loop_
_entity.id
_entity.type
_entity.pdbx_description
1 polymer ?
#
loop_
_entity_poly.entity_id
_entity_poly.type
_entity_poly.pdbx_seq_one_letter_code
_entity_poly.pdbx_strand_id
1 'polypeptide(L)'
;WVTTNYEKSVSTDDFIAFFNKYIDSHLTPSRAQDIKSKVDWKTWIYKPGPAPVHLDFTTKALNNSLALADDFIRLQGKTAPSSYEEYNTFYSSLRVAFLERLIAKMDSFDTELVSLIDSKLNISSTV
;
A
#
# COMPACT_ATOMS: atom_id res chain seq x y z
N TRP A 1 7.46 17.55 19.56
CA TRP A 1 7.62 18.13 18.22
C TRP A 1 6.41 18.95 17.81
N VAL A 2 5.26 18.32 17.56
CA VAL A 2 4.05 19.02 17.06
C VAL A 2 3.64 20.18 17.97
N THR A 3 3.49 19.95 19.27
CA THR A 3 3.18 21.03 20.24
C THR A 3 4.29 22.07 20.35
N THR A 4 5.56 21.66 20.24
CA THR A 4 6.74 22.54 20.36
C THR A 4 6.85 23.54 19.21
N ASN A 5 6.39 23.14 18.02
CA ASN A 5 6.43 23.92 16.80
C ASN A 5 5.04 24.32 16.31
N TYR A 6 4.06 24.34 17.20
CA TYR A 6 2.74 24.89 16.89
C TYR A 6 2.91 26.34 16.40
N GLU A 7 2.25 26.67 15.29
CA GLU A 7 2.29 27.99 14.63
C GLU A 7 3.69 28.45 14.18
N LYS A 8 4.65 27.53 14.00
CA LYS A 8 5.99 27.85 13.50
C LYS A 8 6.24 27.22 12.13
N SER A 9 6.98 27.94 11.29
CA SER A 9 7.67 27.35 10.13
C SER A 9 9.02 26.81 10.58
N VAL A 10 9.32 25.57 10.21
CA VAL A 10 10.57 24.88 10.55
C VAL A 10 11.18 24.27 9.30
N SER A 11 12.50 24.13 9.31
CA SER A 11 13.26 23.51 8.24
C SER A 11 13.41 22.00 8.43
N THR A 12 13.91 21.32 7.40
CA THR A 12 14.32 19.92 7.49
C THR A 12 15.41 19.71 8.54
N ASP A 13 16.35 20.65 8.66
CA ASP A 13 17.44 20.56 9.64
C ASP A 13 16.91 20.64 11.08
N ASP A 14 15.90 21.49 11.33
CA ASP A 14 15.24 21.57 12.62
C ASP A 14 14.60 20.23 13.01
N PHE A 15 13.96 19.56 12.04
CA PHE A 15 13.37 18.25 12.25
C PHE A 15 14.42 17.17 12.53
N ILE A 16 15.52 17.13 11.78
CA ILE A 16 16.61 16.18 12.00
C ILE A 16 17.24 16.39 13.39
N ALA A 17 17.45 17.64 13.79
CA ALA A 17 17.97 17.98 15.11
C ALA A 17 17.03 17.49 16.23
N PHE A 18 15.72 17.70 16.08
CA PHE A 18 14.74 17.16 17.02
C PHE A 18 14.73 15.64 17.04
N PHE A 19 14.73 14.98 15.89
CA PHE A 19 14.71 13.51 15.80
C PHE A 19 15.89 12.91 16.55
N ASN A 20 17.10 13.44 16.33
CA ASN A 20 18.30 12.98 17.03
C ASN A 20 18.18 13.17 18.53
N LYS A 21 17.74 14.36 18.98
CA LYS A 21 17.51 14.64 20.40
C LYS A 21 16.45 13.73 21.02
N TYR A 22 15.36 13.46 20.30
CA TYR A 22 14.29 12.58 20.76
C TYR A 22 14.79 11.15 20.93
N ILE A 23 15.57 10.65 19.98
CA ILE A 23 16.19 9.32 20.10
C ILE A 23 17.14 9.25 21.30
N ASP A 24 18.01 10.25 21.45
CA ASP A 24 18.99 10.30 22.53
C ASP A 24 18.33 10.37 23.93
N SER A 25 17.14 10.97 24.03
CA SER A 25 16.42 11.08 25.31
C SER A 25 15.54 9.88 25.66
N HIS A 26 15.28 8.96 24.72
CA HIS A 26 14.35 7.83 24.92
C HIS A 26 15.01 6.46 24.80
N LEU A 27 16.24 6.38 24.30
CA LEU A 27 16.97 5.11 24.09
C LEU A 27 18.32 5.14 24.81
N THR A 28 18.90 3.96 25.03
CA THR A 28 20.27 3.85 25.53
C THR A 28 21.26 4.42 24.50
N PRO A 29 22.42 4.95 24.92
CA PRO A 29 23.39 5.56 23.99
C PRO A 29 23.81 4.64 22.84
N SER A 30 24.00 3.35 23.11
CA SER A 30 24.35 2.36 22.09
C SER A 30 23.23 2.17 21.05
N ARG A 31 21.97 2.07 21.50
CA ARG A 31 20.82 1.90 20.60
C ARG A 31 20.51 3.18 19.84
N ALA A 32 20.65 4.34 20.48
CA ALA A 32 20.50 5.64 19.84
C ALA A 32 21.51 5.81 18.69
N GLN A 33 22.78 5.49 18.93
CA GLN A 33 23.81 5.54 17.90
C GLN A 33 23.55 4.56 16.75
N ASP A 34 23.10 3.33 17.06
CA ASP A 34 22.75 2.34 16.05
C ASP A 34 21.61 2.83 15.13
N ILE A 35 20.53 3.41 15.68
CA ILE A 35 19.43 3.91 14.86
C ILE A 35 19.86 5.12 14.04
N LYS A 36 20.51 6.12 14.66
CA LYS A 36 20.94 7.34 13.96
C LYS A 36 21.89 7.05 12.81
N SER A 37 22.78 6.06 12.96
CA SER A 37 23.73 5.70 11.89
C SER A 37 23.08 4.98 10.70
N LYS A 38 21.87 4.43 10.87
CA LYS A 38 21.13 3.74 9.80
C LYS A 38 20.28 4.66 8.94
N VAL A 39 20.00 5.89 9.38
CA VAL A 39 19.16 6.82 8.62
C VAL A 39 20.03 7.64 7.67
N ASP A 40 20.03 7.28 6.38
CA ASP A 40 20.67 8.06 5.32
C ASP A 40 19.82 9.27 4.93
N TRP A 41 19.84 10.31 5.77
CA TRP A 41 19.13 11.58 5.53
C TRP A 41 19.45 12.19 4.18
N LYS A 42 20.70 12.07 3.72
CA LYS A 42 21.14 12.68 2.46
C LYS A 42 20.44 12.04 1.27
N THR A 43 20.37 10.71 1.24
CA THR A 43 19.65 10.01 0.18
C THR A 43 18.16 10.21 0.28
N TRP A 44 17.58 10.15 1.48
CA TRP A 44 16.13 10.33 1.68
C TRP A 44 15.62 11.71 1.26
N ILE A 45 16.39 12.78 1.47
CA ILE A 45 15.93 14.16 1.25
C ILE A 45 16.39 14.71 -0.10
N TYR A 46 17.63 14.43 -0.51
CA TYR A 46 18.26 15.18 -1.60
C TYR A 46 18.52 14.37 -2.87
N LYS A 47 18.40 13.03 -2.83
CA LYS A 47 18.55 12.23 -4.06
C LYS A 47 17.20 12.07 -4.77
N PRO A 48 17.15 12.28 -6.09
CA PRO A 48 15.95 11.97 -6.86
C PRO A 48 15.77 10.46 -7.02
N GLY A 49 14.53 10.05 -7.32
CA GLY A 49 14.17 8.65 -7.55
C GLY A 49 13.40 8.03 -6.37
N PRO A 50 13.20 6.70 -6.39
CA PRO A 50 12.55 5.99 -5.29
C PRO A 50 13.33 6.13 -3.98
N ALA A 51 12.62 5.99 -2.86
CA ALA A 51 13.23 5.91 -1.54
C ALA A 51 14.35 4.83 -1.49
N PRO A 52 15.42 5.04 -0.70
CA PRO A 52 16.57 4.12 -0.65
C PRO A 52 16.28 2.75 -0.06
N VAL A 53 15.17 2.62 0.68
CA VAL A 53 14.76 1.38 1.32
C VAL A 53 13.41 0.99 0.77
N HIS A 54 13.35 -0.19 0.16
CA HIS A 54 12.08 -0.80 -0.23
C HIS A 54 11.34 -1.29 1.02
N LEU A 55 10.13 -0.78 1.23
CA LEU A 55 9.26 -1.21 2.31
C LEU A 55 8.21 -2.17 1.75
N ASP A 56 8.06 -3.31 2.41
CA ASP A 56 7.01 -4.26 2.08
C ASP A 56 5.74 -3.93 2.89
N PHE A 57 4.71 -3.47 2.17
CA PHE A 57 3.39 -3.18 2.72
C PHE A 57 2.36 -4.26 2.37
N THR A 58 2.83 -5.43 1.92
CA THR A 58 1.95 -6.55 1.59
C THR A 58 1.20 -7.00 2.83
N THR A 59 -0.12 -7.12 2.70
CA THR A 59 -0.99 -7.63 3.76
C THR A 59 -1.73 -8.86 3.29
N LYS A 60 -2.20 -9.68 4.24
CA LYS A 60 -3.10 -10.81 3.92
C LYS A 60 -4.34 -10.34 3.17
N ALA A 61 -4.91 -9.20 3.55
CA ALA A 61 -6.11 -8.66 2.91
C ALA A 61 -5.83 -8.23 1.45
N LEU A 62 -4.68 -7.59 1.19
CA LEU A 62 -4.24 -7.29 -0.16
C LEU A 62 -4.06 -8.59 -0.97
N ASN A 63 -3.37 -9.59 -0.42
CA ASN A 63 -3.17 -10.87 -1.09
C ASN A 63 -4.48 -11.57 -1.41
N ASN A 64 -5.45 -11.58 -0.50
CA ASN A 64 -6.77 -12.16 -0.75
C ASN A 64 -7.51 -11.45 -1.90
N SER A 65 -7.45 -10.11 -1.93
CA SER A 65 -8.06 -9.33 -3.02
C SER A 65 -7.42 -9.65 -4.37
N LEU A 66 -6.09 -9.68 -4.44
CA LEU A 66 -5.36 -10.02 -5.67
C LEU A 66 -5.60 -11.49 -6.10
N ALA A 67 -5.68 -12.41 -5.14
CA ALA A 67 -5.95 -13.82 -5.39
C ALA A 67 -7.36 -14.02 -5.96
N LEU A 68 -8.37 -13.28 -5.47
CA LEU A 68 -9.71 -13.35 -6.02
C LEU A 68 -9.75 -12.92 -7.49
N ALA A 69 -9.03 -11.84 -7.85
CA ALA A 69 -8.90 -11.43 -9.25
C ALA A 69 -8.22 -12.51 -10.10
N ASP A 70 -7.13 -13.08 -9.59
CA ASP A 70 -6.40 -14.15 -10.27
C ASP A 70 -7.26 -15.41 -10.45
N ASP A 71 -8.14 -15.73 -9.51
CA ASP A 71 -9.07 -16.86 -9.62
C ASP A 71 -10.15 -16.63 -10.69
N PHE A 72 -10.71 -15.42 -10.78
CA PHE A 72 -11.63 -15.08 -11.88
C PHE A 72 -10.98 -15.26 -13.25
N ILE A 73 -9.73 -14.78 -13.40
CA ILE A 73 -8.96 -14.92 -14.63
C ILE A 73 -8.65 -16.39 -14.93
N ARG A 74 -8.23 -17.16 -13.92
CA ARG A 74 -7.92 -18.59 -14.04
C ARG A 74 -9.13 -19.40 -14.48
N LEU A 75 -10.33 -19.04 -14.01
CA LEU A 75 -11.58 -19.70 -14.38
C LEU A 75 -12.14 -19.20 -15.72
N GLN A 76 -11.51 -18.20 -16.35
CA GLN A 76 -11.86 -17.66 -17.67
C GLN A 76 -13.35 -17.30 -17.80
N GLY A 77 -13.97 -16.76 -16.75
CA GLY A 77 -15.37 -16.35 -16.84
C GLY A 77 -16.39 -17.49 -16.94
N LYS A 78 -15.97 -18.75 -16.88
CA LYS A 78 -16.88 -19.92 -16.97
C LYS A 78 -17.67 -20.13 -15.69
N THR A 79 -17.03 -19.92 -14.56
CA THR A 79 -17.64 -20.02 -13.23
C THR A 79 -17.04 -18.97 -12.29
N ALA A 80 -17.82 -18.53 -11.31
CA ALA A 80 -17.31 -17.64 -10.26
C ALA A 80 -16.44 -18.44 -9.27
N PRO A 81 -15.34 -17.85 -8.76
CA PRO A 81 -14.60 -18.44 -7.65
C PRO A 81 -15.53 -18.66 -6.45
N SER A 82 -15.34 -19.73 -5.67
CA SER A 82 -16.21 -20.02 -4.51
C SER A 82 -16.20 -18.90 -3.46
N SER A 83 -15.14 -18.09 -3.43
CA SER A 83 -14.93 -16.97 -2.52
C SER A 83 -15.38 -15.62 -3.08
N TYR A 84 -16.11 -15.56 -4.21
CA TYR A 84 -16.46 -14.29 -4.86
C TYR A 84 -17.20 -13.31 -3.94
N GLU A 85 -17.97 -13.81 -2.97
CA GLU A 85 -18.71 -13.00 -2.00
C GLU A 85 -17.79 -12.21 -1.04
N GLU A 86 -16.54 -12.65 -0.87
CA GLU A 86 -15.54 -11.94 -0.06
C GLU A 86 -15.28 -10.53 -0.58
N TYR A 87 -15.47 -10.29 -1.88
CA TYR A 87 -15.36 -8.96 -2.50
C TYR A 87 -16.20 -7.90 -1.78
N ASN A 88 -17.40 -8.26 -1.32
CA ASN A 88 -18.30 -7.33 -0.64
C ASN A 88 -17.81 -6.96 0.76
N THR A 89 -16.94 -7.77 1.36
CA THR A 89 -16.31 -7.51 2.67
C THR A 89 -15.07 -6.62 2.58
N PHE A 90 -14.52 -6.46 1.37
CA PHE A 90 -13.33 -5.65 1.16
C PHE A 90 -13.62 -4.16 1.34
N TYR A 91 -12.69 -3.45 1.98
CA TYR A 91 -12.62 -1.99 1.92
C TYR A 91 -12.48 -1.51 0.47
N SER A 92 -12.93 -0.28 0.18
CA SER A 92 -12.91 0.27 -1.17
C SER A 92 -11.53 0.23 -1.82
N SER A 93 -10.45 0.45 -1.07
CA SER A 93 -9.08 0.36 -1.57
C SER A 93 -8.70 -1.05 -2.05
N LEU A 94 -9.17 -2.09 -1.36
CA LEU A 94 -8.94 -3.48 -1.75
C LEU A 94 -9.75 -3.85 -2.99
N ARG A 95 -10.94 -3.27 -3.17
CA ARG A 95 -11.72 -3.42 -4.41
C ARG A 95 -11.04 -2.75 -5.60
N VAL A 96 -10.42 -1.57 -5.38
CA VAL A 96 -9.56 -0.93 -6.40
C VAL A 96 -8.37 -1.83 -6.74
N ALA A 97 -7.66 -2.40 -5.75
CA ALA A 97 -6.55 -3.32 -6.02
C ALA A 97 -6.98 -4.57 -6.81
N PHE A 98 -8.17 -5.11 -6.53
CA PHE A 98 -8.78 -6.18 -7.33
C PHE A 98 -8.96 -5.75 -8.80
N LEU A 99 -9.53 -4.56 -9.04
CA LEU A 99 -9.74 -4.03 -10.38
C LEU A 99 -8.43 -3.72 -11.11
N GLU A 100 -7.45 -3.13 -10.43
CA GLU A 100 -6.12 -2.88 -11.00
C GLU A 100 -5.44 -4.19 -11.41
N ARG A 101 -5.60 -5.25 -10.60
CA ARG A 101 -5.09 -6.58 -10.94
C ARG A 101 -5.76 -7.17 -12.17
N LEU A 102 -7.06 -6.97 -12.31
CA LEU A 102 -7.82 -7.36 -13.51
C LEU A 102 -7.32 -6.58 -14.75
N ILE A 103 -7.21 -5.26 -14.65
CA ILE A 103 -6.74 -4.38 -15.74
C ILE A 103 -5.32 -4.75 -16.17
N ALA A 104 -4.42 -5.05 -15.23
CA ALA A 104 -3.05 -5.47 -15.53
C ALA A 104 -2.96 -6.78 -16.32
N LYS A 105 -4.06 -7.54 -16.40
CA LYS A 105 -4.17 -8.80 -17.13
C LYS A 105 -5.25 -8.75 -18.21
N MET A 106 -5.63 -7.57 -18.68
CA MET A 106 -6.74 -7.35 -19.61
C MET A 106 -6.61 -8.15 -20.92
N ASP A 107 -5.39 -8.47 -21.37
CA ASP A 107 -5.16 -9.34 -22.54
C ASP A 107 -5.67 -10.78 -22.34
N SER A 108 -5.95 -11.18 -21.10
CA SER A 108 -6.52 -12.48 -20.74
C SER A 108 -8.06 -12.46 -20.62
N PHE A 109 -8.70 -11.37 -21.05
CA PHE A 109 -10.13 -11.12 -20.83
C PHE A 109 -10.90 -11.37 -22.12
N ASP A 110 -12.06 -11.98 -21.98
CA ASP A 110 -13.11 -11.94 -22.98
C ASP A 110 -14.36 -11.26 -22.39
N THR A 111 -15.34 -11.01 -23.25
CA THR A 111 -16.61 -10.36 -22.85
C THR A 111 -17.38 -11.22 -21.84
N GLU A 112 -17.19 -12.54 -21.86
CA GLU A 112 -17.85 -13.47 -20.93
C GLU A 112 -17.34 -13.28 -19.51
N LEU A 113 -16.01 -13.17 -19.32
CA LEU A 113 -15.40 -12.90 -18.02
C LEU A 113 -15.87 -11.57 -17.43
N VAL A 114 -15.88 -10.50 -18.22
CA VAL A 114 -16.33 -9.18 -17.76
C VAL A 114 -17.81 -9.23 -17.36
N SER A 115 -18.64 -9.89 -18.17
CA SER A 115 -20.08 -10.04 -17.89
C SER A 115 -20.32 -10.86 -16.62
N LEU A 116 -19.55 -11.94 -16.40
CA LEU A 116 -19.66 -12.74 -15.18
C LEU A 116 -19.28 -11.92 -13.95
N ILE A 117 -18.14 -11.24 -14.00
CA ILE A 117 -17.66 -10.38 -12.90
C ILE A 117 -18.73 -9.36 -12.54
N ASP A 118 -19.28 -8.65 -13.54
CA ASP A 118 -20.30 -7.64 -13.28
C ASP A 118 -21.59 -8.24 -12.71
N SER A 119 -22.05 -9.38 -13.24
CA SER A 119 -23.25 -10.06 -12.71
C SER A 119 -23.11 -10.52 -11.25
N LYS A 120 -21.89 -10.83 -10.80
CA LYS A 120 -21.63 -11.35 -9.45
C LYS A 120 -21.26 -10.28 -8.45
N LEU A 121 -20.47 -9.31 -8.89
CA LEU A 121 -19.85 -8.30 -8.03
C LEU A 121 -20.49 -6.92 -8.20
N ASN A 122 -21.35 -6.76 -9.20
CA ASN A 122 -22.13 -5.55 -9.47
C ASN A 122 -21.25 -4.28 -9.54
N ILE A 123 -20.13 -4.40 -10.25
CA ILE A 123 -19.06 -3.38 -10.26
C ILE A 123 -19.48 -2.16 -11.05
N SER A 124 -20.18 -2.35 -12.17
CA SER A 124 -20.57 -1.29 -13.10
C SER A 124 -21.65 -0.34 -12.55
N SER A 125 -22.38 -0.74 -11.51
CA SER A 125 -23.45 0.06 -10.89
C SER A 125 -23.05 0.70 -9.56
N THR A 126 -21.76 0.64 -9.20
CA THR A 126 -21.25 1.31 -8.00
C THR A 126 -21.22 2.82 -8.24
N VAL A 127 -22.22 3.54 -7.70
CA VAL A 127 -22.28 5.01 -7.63
C VAL A 127 -21.57 5.50 -6.38
#